data_AF-A0A354FPX5-F1
#
_entry.id   AF-A0A354FPX5-F1
#
_cell.length_a   1.000
_cell.length_b   1.000
_cell.length_c   1.000
_cell.angle_alpha   90.00
_cell.angle_beta   90.00
_cell.angle_gamma   90.00
#
_symmetry.space_group_name_H-M   'P 1'
#
loop_
_entity.id
_entity.type
_entity.pdbx_description
1 polymer ?
#
loop_
_entity_poly.entity_id
_entity_poly.type
_entity_poly.pdbx_seq_one_letter_code
_entity_poly.pdbx_strand_id
1 'polypeptide(L)'
;RFPGAESTLTVEAMVQDKKAIQAGTSHYLGQNFAKAQNITFVDRDNKEQHVHTTSWGVSTRLVGTLIMAHSDDDGLVLPPRVAPQQIVIIPVTPKEDSRDAIVAACENLASQLRDKYHEKEPLRVHVDKRDLGGGVKKWEWVKKGVPLRVEIGPRDLEEQKVCLQRRDQTPNEKSFISQEEFLLEVTGIIEDIHTSLLDRARTFRDENITECTTLSSFEKHWEDTNLNPGWLITPWAGTREEEEEISKRLKITIRCLPKDKQDEADAPCFMTGEPTKSRAIWGRSY
;
A
#
# COMPACT_ATOMS: atom_id res chain seq x y z
N ARG A 1 7.70 -19.97 -8.37
CA ARG A 1 7.18 -19.84 -9.76
C ARG A 1 5.93 -20.70 -9.92
N PHE A 2 4.94 -20.32 -10.76
CA PHE A 2 3.83 -21.22 -11.11
C PHE A 2 4.33 -22.40 -11.96
N PRO A 3 4.05 -23.68 -11.60
CA PRO A 3 4.63 -24.84 -12.29
C PRO A 3 4.37 -24.91 -13.80
N GLY A 4 3.22 -24.42 -14.28
CA GLY A 4 2.88 -24.40 -15.71
C GLY A 4 3.43 -23.21 -16.50
N ALA A 5 4.14 -22.29 -15.84
CA ALA A 5 4.67 -21.09 -16.47
C ALA A 5 6.15 -21.23 -16.83
N GLU A 6 6.55 -20.65 -17.98
CA GLU A 6 7.96 -20.48 -18.33
C GLU A 6 8.61 -19.46 -17.38
N SER A 7 7.93 -18.33 -17.13
CA SER A 7 8.35 -17.32 -16.16
C SER A 7 7.18 -16.75 -15.37
N THR A 8 7.47 -16.25 -14.16
CA THR A 8 6.48 -15.62 -13.29
C THR A 8 7.06 -14.36 -12.70
N LEU A 9 6.40 -13.24 -12.94
CA LEU A 9 6.62 -11.97 -12.28
C LEU A 9 5.71 -11.86 -11.06
N THR A 10 6.18 -11.12 -10.07
CA THR A 10 5.46 -10.90 -8.81
C THR A 10 5.67 -9.48 -8.32
N VAL A 11 4.73 -8.98 -7.54
CA VAL A 11 4.89 -7.76 -6.74
C VAL A 11 4.84 -8.19 -5.27
N GLU A 12 5.93 -7.96 -4.54
CA GLU A 12 6.06 -8.33 -3.14
C GLU A 12 5.93 -7.07 -2.26
N ALA A 13 5.01 -7.10 -1.32
CA ALA A 13 4.79 -6.03 -0.35
C ALA A 13 5.28 -6.46 1.03
N MET A 14 5.88 -5.52 1.76
CA MET A 14 6.20 -5.67 3.18
C MET A 14 5.13 -4.94 4.00
N VAL A 15 4.60 -5.59 5.03
CA VAL A 15 3.69 -4.96 6.00
C VAL A 15 4.40 -4.72 7.34
N GLN A 16 3.72 -4.09 8.31
CA GLN A 16 4.33 -3.61 9.55
C GLN A 16 5.03 -4.69 10.40
N ASP A 17 4.56 -5.94 10.34
CA ASP A 17 5.23 -7.07 11.02
C ASP A 17 6.41 -7.65 10.22
N LYS A 18 6.81 -6.98 9.13
CA LYS A 18 7.91 -7.27 8.21
C LYS A 18 7.74 -8.56 7.41
N LYS A 19 6.59 -9.21 7.46
CA LYS A 19 6.30 -10.34 6.57
C LYS A 19 5.99 -9.88 5.16
N ALA A 20 6.28 -10.77 4.22
CA ALA A 20 5.98 -10.60 2.81
C ALA A 20 4.57 -11.03 2.46
N ILE A 21 3.96 -10.24 1.58
CA ILE A 21 2.71 -10.56 0.91
C ILE A 21 2.93 -10.44 -0.59
N GLN A 22 2.65 -11.52 -1.32
CA GLN A 22 2.52 -11.47 -2.76
C GLN A 22 1.26 -10.68 -3.11
N ALA A 23 1.44 -9.43 -3.55
CA ALA A 23 0.37 -8.49 -3.87
C ALA A 23 -0.26 -8.78 -5.24
N GLY A 24 0.50 -9.35 -6.16
CA GLY A 24 0.02 -9.74 -7.48
C GLY A 24 1.01 -10.62 -8.21
N THR A 25 0.54 -11.30 -9.24
CA THR A 25 1.38 -12.16 -10.09
C THR A 25 1.02 -12.04 -11.56
N SER A 26 2.01 -12.24 -12.42
CA SER A 26 1.86 -12.31 -13.86
C SER A 26 2.73 -13.41 -14.41
N HIS A 27 2.14 -14.31 -15.17
CA HIS A 27 2.75 -15.51 -15.70
C HIS A 27 2.86 -15.42 -17.21
N TYR A 28 4.05 -15.67 -17.72
CA TYR A 28 4.22 -16.06 -19.10
C TYR A 28 4.17 -17.59 -19.17
N LEU A 29 3.09 -18.10 -19.73
CA LEU A 29 2.77 -19.53 -19.78
C LEU A 29 3.39 -20.23 -21.00
N GLY A 30 3.96 -19.44 -21.92
CA GLY A 30 4.44 -19.92 -23.20
C GLY A 30 3.33 -20.65 -23.94
N GLN A 31 3.65 -21.83 -24.46
CA GLN A 31 2.71 -22.68 -25.18
C GLN A 31 2.19 -23.86 -24.34
N ASN A 32 2.55 -23.97 -23.05
CA ASN A 32 2.20 -25.15 -22.24
C ASN A 32 0.68 -25.38 -22.18
N PHE A 33 -0.08 -24.33 -21.89
CA PHE A 33 -1.55 -24.40 -21.88
C PHE A 33 -2.14 -24.57 -23.27
N ALA A 34 -1.60 -23.87 -24.26
CA ALA A 34 -2.07 -23.95 -25.64
C ALA A 34 -1.95 -25.38 -26.19
N LYS A 35 -0.86 -26.09 -25.88
CA LYS A 35 -0.68 -27.51 -26.22
C LYS A 35 -1.68 -28.41 -25.49
N ALA A 36 -1.85 -28.21 -24.18
CA ALA A 36 -2.77 -29.02 -23.38
C ALA A 36 -4.25 -28.86 -23.77
N GLN A 37 -4.64 -27.67 -24.25
CA GLN A 37 -6.03 -27.33 -24.62
C GLN A 37 -6.25 -27.26 -26.14
N ASN A 38 -5.25 -27.63 -26.94
CA ASN A 38 -5.25 -27.55 -28.40
C ASN A 38 -5.70 -26.18 -28.95
N ILE A 39 -5.12 -25.11 -28.43
CA ILE A 39 -5.38 -23.74 -28.89
C ILE A 39 -4.34 -23.40 -29.97
N THR A 40 -4.78 -23.39 -31.23
CA THR A 40 -3.93 -23.18 -32.41
C THR A 40 -4.39 -22.00 -33.27
N PHE A 41 -3.49 -21.54 -34.13
CA PHE A 41 -3.76 -20.59 -35.21
C PHE A 41 -2.89 -20.94 -36.43
N VAL A 42 -3.25 -20.43 -37.61
CA VAL A 42 -2.43 -20.56 -38.82
C VAL A 42 -1.56 -19.31 -38.98
N ASP A 43 -0.25 -19.51 -39.11
CA ASP A 43 0.70 -18.41 -39.27
C ASP A 43 0.81 -17.91 -40.73
N ARG A 44 1.73 -16.96 -40.97
CA ARG A 44 1.95 -16.35 -42.30
C ARG A 44 2.49 -17.33 -43.34
N ASP A 45 3.09 -18.43 -42.90
CA ASP A 45 3.61 -19.49 -43.77
C ASP A 45 2.56 -20.61 -43.98
N ASN A 46 1.31 -20.37 -43.59
CA ASN A 46 0.21 -21.34 -43.58
C ASN A 46 0.49 -22.59 -42.73
N LYS A 47 1.29 -22.46 -41.67
CA LYS A 47 1.57 -23.55 -40.72
C LYS A 47 0.73 -23.40 -39.46
N GLU A 48 0.27 -24.52 -38.92
CA GLU A 48 -0.40 -24.54 -37.62
C GLU A 48 0.61 -24.28 -36.50
N GLN A 49 0.30 -23.31 -35.64
CA GLN A 49 1.12 -22.91 -34.50
C GLN A 49 0.27 -22.88 -33.23
N HIS A 50 0.89 -23.17 -32.08
CA HIS A 50 0.26 -22.93 -30.78
C HIS A 50 0.43 -21.48 -30.34
N VAL A 51 -0.62 -20.92 -29.74
CA VAL A 51 -0.57 -19.55 -29.20
C VAL A 51 0.36 -19.46 -27.99
N HIS A 52 1.00 -18.30 -27.83
CA HIS A 52 1.69 -17.94 -26.60
C HIS A 52 0.69 -17.30 -25.64
N THR A 53 0.67 -17.77 -24.39
CA THR A 53 -0.34 -17.38 -23.41
C THR A 53 0.27 -16.69 -22.20
N THR A 54 -0.51 -15.80 -21.61
CA THR A 54 -0.20 -15.14 -20.34
C THR A 54 -1.41 -15.21 -19.42
N SER A 55 -1.19 -15.30 -18.12
CA SER A 55 -2.24 -15.10 -17.12
C SER A 55 -1.73 -14.20 -16.01
N TRP A 56 -2.59 -13.43 -15.37
CA TRP A 56 -2.21 -12.51 -14.30
C TRP A 56 -3.39 -12.33 -13.36
N GLY A 57 -3.10 -11.99 -12.11
CA GLY A 57 -4.12 -11.91 -11.08
C GLY A 57 -3.70 -11.09 -9.88
N VAL A 58 -4.70 -10.40 -9.34
CA VAL A 58 -4.71 -9.76 -8.03
C VAL A 58 -6.02 -10.15 -7.34
N SER A 59 -6.09 -10.00 -6.02
CA SER A 59 -7.30 -10.32 -5.26
C SER A 59 -7.55 -9.29 -4.15
N THR A 60 -8.64 -9.49 -3.40
CA THR A 60 -8.97 -8.69 -2.21
C THR A 60 -7.90 -8.73 -1.12
N ARG A 61 -6.90 -9.63 -1.23
CA ARG A 61 -5.66 -9.58 -0.44
C ARG A 61 -5.00 -8.20 -0.47
N LEU A 62 -5.14 -7.44 -1.55
CA LEU A 62 -4.66 -6.06 -1.62
C LEU A 62 -5.28 -5.15 -0.56
N VAL A 63 -6.56 -5.33 -0.25
CA VAL A 63 -7.26 -4.56 0.80
C VAL A 63 -6.69 -4.90 2.17
N GLY A 64 -6.50 -6.19 2.47
CA GLY A 64 -5.87 -6.62 3.72
C GLY A 64 -4.42 -6.10 3.84
N THR A 65 -3.66 -6.13 2.73
CA THR A 65 -2.28 -5.61 2.67
C THR A 65 -2.25 -4.11 2.99
N LEU A 66 -3.17 -3.34 2.39
CA LEU A 66 -3.29 -1.90 2.65
C LEU A 66 -3.59 -1.61 4.13
N ILE A 67 -4.51 -2.37 4.72
CA ILE A 67 -4.85 -2.23 6.14
C ILE A 67 -3.62 -2.52 7.01
N MET A 68 -2.92 -3.63 6.78
CA MET A 68 -1.74 -4.02 7.54
C MET A 68 -0.53 -3.10 7.32
N ALA A 69 -0.45 -2.43 6.16
CA ALA A 69 0.67 -1.53 5.85
C ALA A 69 0.54 -0.15 6.51
N HIS A 70 -0.68 0.37 6.67
CA HIS A 70 -0.87 1.79 7.06
C HIS A 70 -1.57 2.01 8.39
N SER A 71 -2.41 1.07 8.85
CA SER A 71 -3.21 1.26 10.08
C SER A 71 -2.32 1.41 11.31
N ASP A 72 -2.84 2.07 12.34
CA ASP A 72 -2.16 2.26 13.63
C ASP A 72 -3.09 1.87 14.80
N ASP A 73 -2.66 2.15 16.03
CA ASP A 73 -3.41 1.83 17.26
C ASP A 73 -4.79 2.51 17.34
N ASP A 74 -4.99 3.62 16.62
CA ASP A 74 -6.25 4.36 16.59
C ASP A 74 -7.20 3.86 15.48
N GLY A 75 -6.75 2.96 14.60
CA GLY A 75 -7.56 2.28 13.60
C GLY A 75 -7.03 2.44 12.17
N LEU A 76 -7.93 2.47 11.19
CA LEU A 76 -7.55 2.53 9.78
C LEU A 76 -6.81 3.83 9.45
N VAL A 77 -5.88 3.76 8.50
CA VAL A 77 -5.28 4.90 7.82
C VAL A 77 -5.38 4.62 6.33
N LEU A 78 -6.26 5.32 5.63
CA LEU A 78 -6.54 5.03 4.22
C LEU A 78 -5.82 6.02 3.29
N PRO A 79 -5.10 5.54 2.27
CA PRO A 79 -4.62 6.39 1.20
C PRO A 79 -5.82 7.07 0.49
N PRO A 80 -5.76 8.39 0.24
CA PRO A 80 -6.91 9.13 -0.26
C PRO A 80 -7.53 8.61 -1.56
N ARG A 81 -6.72 8.06 -2.48
CA ARG A 81 -7.20 7.50 -3.75
C ARG A 81 -8.19 6.35 -3.59
N VAL A 82 -8.14 5.63 -2.46
CA VAL A 82 -9.03 4.47 -2.18
C VAL A 82 -9.91 4.67 -0.94
N ALA A 83 -9.79 5.80 -0.26
CA ALA A 83 -10.64 6.12 0.89
C ALA A 83 -12.10 6.34 0.43
N PRO A 84 -13.11 5.67 1.03
CA PRO A 84 -14.51 5.87 0.67
C PRO A 84 -14.98 7.31 0.81
N GLN A 85 -14.49 7.99 1.84
CA GLN A 85 -14.61 9.44 2.03
C GLN A 85 -13.18 9.98 2.20
N GLN A 86 -12.82 10.98 1.40
CA GLN A 86 -11.52 11.66 1.50
C GLN A 86 -11.57 12.72 2.60
N ILE A 87 -12.70 13.43 2.66
CA ILE A 87 -12.92 14.56 3.57
C ILE A 87 -14.21 14.33 4.34
N VAL A 88 -14.15 14.49 5.66
CA VAL A 88 -15.34 14.58 6.51
C VAL A 88 -15.38 15.93 7.19
N ILE A 89 -16.49 16.65 7.02
CA ILE A 89 -16.78 17.91 7.69
C ILE A 89 -17.66 17.63 8.91
N ILE A 90 -17.23 18.11 10.07
CA ILE A 90 -17.87 17.90 11.37
C ILE A 90 -18.32 19.26 11.91
N PRO A 91 -19.64 19.56 11.87
CA PRO A 91 -20.21 20.71 12.56
C PRO A 91 -19.96 20.63 14.07
N VAL A 92 -19.36 21.66 14.67
CA VAL A 92 -19.16 21.78 16.11
C VAL A 92 -20.22 22.72 16.68
N THR A 93 -21.29 22.16 17.25
CA THR A 93 -22.49 22.91 17.62
C THR A 93 -22.70 22.87 19.15
N PRO A 94 -22.01 23.72 19.93
CA PRO A 94 -22.12 23.72 21.40
C PRO A 94 -23.42 24.37 21.91
N LYS A 95 -24.10 25.16 21.07
CA LYS A 95 -25.38 25.81 21.36
C LYS A 95 -26.36 25.50 20.23
N GLU A 96 -27.63 25.37 20.57
CA GLU A 96 -28.68 25.04 19.58
C GLU A 96 -28.89 26.20 18.60
N ASP A 97 -28.87 27.44 19.08
CA ASP A 97 -29.15 28.63 18.27
C ASP A 97 -28.15 28.86 17.12
N SER A 98 -26.92 28.35 17.24
CA SER A 98 -25.90 28.46 16.18
C SER A 98 -25.82 27.22 15.29
N ARG A 99 -26.61 26.17 15.57
CA ARG A 99 -26.54 24.88 14.89
C ARG A 99 -26.80 25.02 13.39
N ASP A 100 -27.92 25.64 13.03
CA ASP A 100 -28.36 25.73 11.63
C ASP A 100 -27.38 26.52 10.77
N ALA A 101 -26.85 27.64 11.31
CA ALA A 101 -25.86 28.46 10.62
C ALA A 101 -24.55 27.68 10.36
N ILE A 102 -24.07 26.92 11.34
CA ILE A 102 -22.85 26.10 11.20
C ILE A 102 -23.09 24.96 10.21
N VAL A 103 -24.21 24.26 10.31
CA VAL A 103 -24.54 23.16 9.38
C VAL A 103 -24.66 23.68 7.95
N ALA A 104 -25.30 24.84 7.74
CA ALA A 104 -25.39 25.48 6.42
C ALA A 104 -24.01 25.85 5.86
N ALA A 105 -23.10 26.39 6.70
CA ALA A 105 -21.72 26.67 6.30
C ALA A 105 -20.96 25.40 5.91
N CYS A 106 -21.10 24.31 6.68
CA CYS A 106 -20.50 23.02 6.36
C CYS A 106 -20.99 22.45 5.03
N GLU A 107 -22.31 22.52 4.75
CA GLU A 107 -22.88 22.04 3.49
C GLU A 107 -22.45 22.90 2.29
N ASN A 108 -22.37 24.23 2.46
CA ASN A 108 -21.85 25.12 1.43
C ASN A 108 -20.39 24.79 1.09
N LEU A 109 -19.54 24.65 2.11
CA LEU A 109 -18.15 24.23 1.92
C LEU A 109 -18.07 22.85 1.24
N ALA A 110 -18.90 21.89 1.67
CA ALA A 110 -18.94 20.56 1.06
C ALA A 110 -19.31 20.61 -0.42
N SER A 111 -20.26 21.46 -0.81
CA SER A 111 -20.62 21.66 -2.23
C SER A 111 -19.43 22.14 -3.04
N GLN A 112 -18.75 23.19 -2.59
CA GLN A 112 -17.60 23.76 -3.28
C GLN A 112 -16.42 22.79 -3.37
N LEU A 113 -16.21 21.98 -2.34
CA LEU A 113 -15.18 20.93 -2.36
C LEU A 113 -15.52 19.80 -3.34
N ARG A 114 -16.79 19.39 -3.45
CA ARG A 114 -17.23 18.37 -4.40
C ARG A 114 -17.06 18.81 -5.86
N ASP A 115 -16.97 20.11 -6.13
CA ASP A 115 -16.64 20.64 -7.46
C ASP A 115 -15.13 20.59 -7.78
N LYS A 116 -14.27 20.24 -6.81
CA LYS A 116 -12.84 20.01 -7.00
C LYS A 116 -12.56 18.55 -7.35
N TYR A 117 -11.43 18.31 -8.01
CA TYR A 117 -11.05 17.00 -8.52
C TYR A 117 -9.71 16.50 -7.96
N HIS A 118 -9.62 15.20 -7.68
CA HIS A 118 -8.40 14.46 -7.36
C HIS A 118 -8.36 13.19 -8.21
N GLU A 119 -7.24 12.93 -8.91
CA GLU A 119 -7.10 11.78 -9.83
C GLU A 119 -8.22 11.64 -10.87
N LYS A 120 -8.72 12.78 -11.39
CA LYS A 120 -9.83 12.89 -12.36
C LYS A 120 -11.21 12.54 -11.80
N GLU A 121 -11.35 12.36 -10.48
CA GLU A 121 -12.62 12.15 -9.81
C GLU A 121 -12.98 13.34 -8.91
N PRO A 122 -14.27 13.67 -8.73
CA PRO A 122 -14.70 14.65 -7.74
C PRO A 122 -14.26 14.25 -6.32
N LEU A 123 -13.94 15.24 -5.48
CA LEU A 123 -13.62 14.96 -4.08
C LEU A 123 -14.81 14.30 -3.36
N ARG A 124 -14.53 13.19 -2.67
CA ARG A 124 -15.51 12.47 -1.85
C ARG A 124 -15.62 13.11 -0.48
N VAL A 125 -16.62 13.98 -0.33
CA VAL A 125 -16.84 14.79 0.87
C VAL A 125 -18.15 14.44 1.55
N HIS A 126 -18.09 14.20 2.86
CA HIS A 126 -19.26 13.92 3.70
C HIS A 126 -19.39 14.93 4.84
N VAL A 127 -20.62 15.37 5.13
CA VAL A 127 -20.93 16.22 6.30
C VAL A 127 -21.62 15.37 7.36
N ASP A 128 -20.98 15.20 8.52
CA ASP A 128 -21.53 14.41 9.61
C ASP A 128 -22.48 15.24 10.50
N LYS A 129 -23.74 15.35 10.05
CA LYS A 129 -24.82 16.07 10.72
C LYS A 129 -25.57 15.28 11.80
N ARG A 130 -25.11 14.07 12.15
CA ARG A 130 -25.76 13.26 13.20
C ARG A 130 -25.79 14.01 14.52
N ASP A 131 -26.78 13.77 15.37
CA ASP A 131 -26.85 14.43 16.67
C ASP A 131 -26.02 13.68 17.72
N LEU A 132 -24.70 13.80 17.61
CA LEU A 132 -23.71 13.15 18.47
C LEU A 132 -22.68 14.19 18.93
N GLY A 133 -22.11 13.99 20.12
CA GLY A 133 -21.03 14.85 20.62
C GLY A 133 -19.84 14.89 19.65
N GLY A 134 -19.27 16.08 19.42
CA GLY A 134 -18.22 16.29 18.42
C GLY A 134 -17.00 15.37 18.59
N GLY A 135 -16.59 15.11 19.84
CA GLY A 135 -15.52 14.17 20.15
C GLY A 135 -15.84 12.73 19.71
N VAL A 136 -17.09 12.28 19.86
CA VAL A 136 -17.53 10.93 19.45
C VAL A 136 -17.47 10.80 17.93
N LYS A 137 -18.00 11.79 17.19
CA LYS A 137 -17.93 11.81 15.72
C LYS A 137 -16.49 11.77 15.24
N LYS A 138 -15.64 12.65 15.78
CA LYS A 138 -14.21 12.73 15.41
C LYS A 138 -13.54 11.37 15.55
N TRP A 139 -13.69 10.72 16.71
CA TRP A 139 -13.06 9.42 16.96
C TRP A 139 -13.60 8.30 16.08
N GLU A 140 -14.88 8.31 15.73
CA GLU A 140 -15.45 7.36 14.78
C GLU A 140 -14.77 7.49 13.40
N TRP A 141 -14.55 8.71 12.93
CA TRP A 141 -13.89 8.97 11.64
C TRP A 141 -12.38 8.75 11.66
N VAL A 142 -11.73 8.91 12.82
CA VAL A 142 -10.33 8.47 13.03
C VAL A 142 -10.22 6.96 12.85
N LYS A 143 -11.10 6.19 13.53
CA LYS A 143 -11.11 4.72 13.42
C LYS A 143 -11.41 4.22 12.01
N LYS A 144 -12.28 4.91 11.29
CA LYS A 144 -12.59 4.65 9.87
C LYS A 144 -11.49 5.06 8.89
N GLY A 145 -10.49 5.82 9.35
CA GLY A 145 -9.32 6.19 8.56
C GLY A 145 -9.58 7.24 7.49
N VAL A 146 -10.54 8.14 7.71
CA VAL A 146 -10.78 9.25 6.78
C VAL A 146 -9.54 10.14 6.72
N PRO A 147 -8.95 10.39 5.53
CA PRO A 147 -7.70 11.11 5.37
C PRO A 147 -7.70 12.51 5.98
N LEU A 148 -8.77 13.28 5.75
CA LEU A 148 -8.88 14.66 6.20
C LEU A 148 -10.20 14.88 6.94
N ARG A 149 -10.12 15.40 8.16
CA ARG A 149 -11.27 15.87 8.93
C ARG A 149 -11.23 17.38 8.98
N VAL A 150 -12.40 18.00 8.82
CA VAL A 150 -12.59 19.45 8.84
C VAL A 150 -13.62 19.78 9.90
N GLU A 151 -13.29 20.64 10.85
CA GLU A 151 -14.22 21.12 11.88
C GLU A 151 -14.58 22.58 11.60
N ILE A 152 -15.85 22.92 11.77
CA ILE A 152 -16.35 24.31 11.77
C ILE A 152 -17.19 24.51 13.03
N GLY A 153 -16.72 25.36 13.94
CA GLY A 153 -17.48 25.83 15.09
C GLY A 153 -17.94 27.29 14.97
N PRO A 154 -18.56 27.85 16.02
CA PRO A 154 -19.02 29.24 16.01
C PRO A 154 -17.89 30.24 15.72
N ARG A 155 -16.73 30.05 16.36
CA ARG A 155 -15.55 30.90 16.16
C ARG A 155 -15.00 30.81 14.74
N ASP A 156 -14.90 29.60 14.20
CA ASP A 156 -14.38 29.39 12.84
C ASP A 156 -15.33 30.00 11.79
N LEU A 157 -16.64 29.97 12.05
CA LEU A 157 -17.65 30.62 11.22
C LEU A 157 -17.51 32.14 11.23
N GLU A 158 -17.33 32.76 12.41
CA GLU A 158 -17.10 34.20 12.55
C GLU A 158 -15.79 34.64 11.87
N GLU A 159 -14.72 33.84 12.01
CA GLU A 159 -13.41 34.13 11.44
C GLU A 159 -13.25 33.68 9.96
N GLN A 160 -14.26 33.03 9.37
CA GLN A 160 -14.21 32.43 8.02
C GLN A 160 -13.04 31.45 7.84
N LYS A 161 -12.78 30.64 8.87
CA LYS A 161 -11.72 29.63 8.91
C LYS A 161 -12.28 28.22 8.98
N VAL A 162 -11.37 27.26 8.81
CA VAL A 162 -11.62 25.84 9.03
C VAL A 162 -10.50 25.24 9.87
N CYS A 163 -10.85 24.32 10.76
CA CYS A 163 -9.90 23.52 11.53
C CYS A 163 -9.65 22.21 10.77
N LEU A 164 -8.42 22.00 10.30
CA LEU A 164 -8.03 20.81 9.57
C LEU A 164 -7.30 19.83 10.47
N GLN A 165 -7.60 18.54 10.30
CA GLN A 165 -6.90 17.46 10.97
C GLN A 165 -6.66 16.31 10.01
N ARG A 166 -5.38 16.01 9.77
CA ARG A 166 -4.97 14.89 8.91
C ARG A 166 -4.98 13.57 9.68
N ARG A 167 -5.13 12.45 8.97
CA ARG A 167 -5.11 11.10 9.56
C ARG A 167 -3.72 10.48 9.62
N ASP A 168 -2.82 10.89 8.72
CA ASP A 168 -1.43 10.44 8.68
C ASP A 168 -0.54 11.15 9.72
N GLN A 169 -1.09 12.14 10.42
CA GLN A 169 -0.48 12.88 11.53
C GLN A 169 -1.10 12.52 12.88
N THR A 170 -0.51 13.04 13.97
CA THR A 170 -1.04 12.78 15.31
C THR A 170 -2.46 13.36 15.48
N PRO A 171 -3.38 12.71 16.23
CA PRO A 171 -4.77 13.17 16.37
C PRO A 171 -4.97 14.56 16.98
N ASN A 172 -3.93 15.09 17.63
CA ASN A 172 -3.88 16.40 18.28
C ASN A 172 -3.32 17.50 17.39
N GLU A 173 -2.69 17.15 16.27
CA GLU A 173 -2.23 18.11 15.29
C GLU A 173 -3.43 18.76 14.59
N LYS A 174 -3.42 20.09 14.57
CA LYS A 174 -4.48 20.92 14.01
C LYS A 174 -3.85 22.07 13.26
N SER A 175 -4.36 22.37 12.07
CA SER A 175 -4.09 23.64 11.39
C SER A 175 -5.38 24.42 11.23
N PHE A 176 -5.26 25.74 11.22
CA PHE A 176 -6.37 26.66 10.99
C PHE A 176 -6.01 27.53 9.80
N ILE A 177 -6.79 27.39 8.72
CA ILE A 177 -6.60 28.18 7.50
C ILE A 177 -7.92 28.82 7.10
N SER A 178 -7.85 29.86 6.25
CA SER A 178 -9.07 30.48 5.72
C SER A 178 -9.84 29.50 4.82
N GLN A 179 -11.16 29.66 4.72
CA GLN A 179 -11.96 28.84 3.80
C GLN A 179 -11.51 28.99 2.34
N GLU A 180 -11.11 30.19 1.93
CA GLU A 180 -10.62 30.46 0.58
C GLU A 180 -9.31 29.72 0.30
N GLU A 181 -8.33 29.84 1.20
CA GLU A 181 -7.06 29.11 1.13
C GLU A 181 -7.30 27.59 1.11
N PHE A 182 -8.20 27.08 1.95
CA PHE A 182 -8.54 25.66 1.95
C PHE A 182 -9.08 25.20 0.60
N LEU A 183 -9.98 25.95 -0.03
CA LEU A 183 -10.54 25.62 -1.34
C LEU A 183 -9.50 25.65 -2.47
N LEU A 184 -8.43 26.41 -2.31
CA LEU A 184 -7.29 26.46 -3.23
C LEU A 184 -6.34 25.28 -3.02
N GLU A 185 -6.07 24.91 -1.76
CA GLU A 185 -5.01 23.95 -1.42
C GLU A 185 -5.49 22.51 -1.20
N VAL A 186 -6.79 22.28 -1.01
CA VAL A 186 -7.33 20.97 -0.59
C VAL A 186 -6.86 19.80 -1.44
N THR A 187 -6.76 19.96 -2.77
CA THR A 187 -6.29 18.89 -3.66
C THR A 187 -4.82 18.57 -3.44
N GLY A 188 -4.00 19.59 -3.14
CA GLY A 188 -2.60 19.44 -2.77
C GLY A 188 -2.45 18.75 -1.41
N ILE A 189 -3.26 19.13 -0.41
CA ILE A 189 -3.29 18.47 0.90
C ILE A 189 -3.64 16.98 0.76
N ILE A 190 -4.65 16.66 -0.06
CA ILE A 190 -5.04 15.28 -0.32
C ILE A 190 -3.93 14.48 -1.02
N GLU A 191 -3.23 15.06 -2.01
CA GLU A 191 -2.11 14.37 -2.66
C GLU A 191 -0.90 14.22 -1.74
N ASP A 192 -0.62 15.21 -0.89
CA ASP A 192 0.46 15.15 0.09
C ASP A 192 0.23 14.03 1.12
N ILE A 193 -1.00 13.86 1.62
CA ILE A 193 -1.34 12.71 2.48
C ILE A 193 -1.07 11.39 1.76
N HIS A 194 -1.44 11.28 0.47
CA HIS A 194 -1.19 10.06 -0.31
C HIS A 194 0.30 9.76 -0.46
N THR A 195 1.09 10.78 -0.78
CA THR A 195 2.53 10.71 -0.99
C THR A 195 3.25 10.37 0.32
N SER A 196 2.91 11.06 1.41
CA SER A 196 3.42 10.80 2.77
C SER A 196 3.25 9.34 3.20
N LEU A 197 2.07 8.75 2.96
CA LEU A 197 1.81 7.34 3.29
C LEU A 197 2.62 6.36 2.44
N LEU A 198 2.78 6.67 1.14
CA LEU A 198 3.58 5.84 0.23
C LEU A 198 5.07 5.90 0.60
N ASP A 199 5.59 7.09 0.86
CA ASP A 199 6.99 7.30 1.20
C ASP A 199 7.33 6.66 2.55
N ARG A 200 6.46 6.81 3.56
CA ARG A 200 6.60 6.10 4.85
C ARG A 200 6.72 4.59 4.66
N ALA A 201 5.84 4.00 3.83
CA ALA A 201 5.86 2.56 3.56
C ALA A 201 7.10 2.11 2.78
N ARG A 202 7.58 2.93 1.83
CA ARG A 202 8.82 2.67 1.08
C ARG A 202 10.05 2.73 1.98
N THR A 203 10.19 3.81 2.76
CA THR A 203 11.27 3.96 3.73
C THR A 203 11.29 2.79 4.71
N PHE A 204 10.14 2.44 5.30
CA PHE A 204 10.05 1.28 6.18
C PHE A 204 10.52 -0.01 5.51
N ARG A 205 10.07 -0.28 4.27
CA ARG A 205 10.51 -1.46 3.52
C ARG A 205 12.03 -1.45 3.30
N ASP A 206 12.57 -0.33 2.84
CA ASP A 206 13.97 -0.21 2.43
C ASP A 206 14.91 -0.32 3.64
N GLU A 207 14.54 0.28 4.77
CA GLU A 207 15.25 0.13 6.06
C GLU A 207 15.21 -1.30 6.61
N ASN A 208 14.24 -2.12 6.17
CA ASN A 208 14.06 -3.51 6.60
C ASN A 208 14.45 -4.53 5.53
N ILE A 209 15.19 -4.11 4.50
CA ILE A 209 15.89 -5.00 3.57
C ILE A 209 17.39 -4.83 3.78
N THR A 210 18.11 -5.90 4.08
CA THR A 210 19.56 -5.85 4.31
C THR A 210 20.31 -6.83 3.41
N GLU A 211 21.47 -6.43 2.91
CA GLU A 211 22.33 -7.33 2.14
C GLU A 211 22.96 -8.40 3.04
N CYS A 212 23.05 -9.62 2.55
CA CYS A 212 23.70 -10.72 3.24
C CYS A 212 24.50 -11.60 2.28
N THR A 213 25.78 -11.81 2.61
CA THR A 213 26.76 -12.47 1.73
C THR A 213 27.33 -13.77 2.30
N THR A 214 26.94 -14.16 3.53
CA THR A 214 27.42 -15.39 4.15
C THR A 214 26.28 -16.24 4.71
N LEU A 215 26.41 -17.55 4.63
CA LEU A 215 25.44 -18.49 5.20
C LEU A 215 25.28 -18.32 6.72
N SER A 216 26.37 -18.08 7.45
CA SER A 216 26.32 -17.91 8.91
C SER A 216 25.49 -16.70 9.33
N SER A 217 25.67 -15.55 8.69
CA SER A 217 24.85 -14.36 8.96
C SER A 217 23.40 -14.56 8.54
N PHE A 218 23.17 -15.28 7.44
CA PHE A 218 21.83 -15.60 6.94
C PHE A 218 21.04 -16.45 7.94
N GLU A 219 21.64 -17.52 8.46
CA GLU A 219 21.01 -18.41 9.44
C GLU A 219 20.74 -17.69 10.77
N LYS A 220 21.72 -16.91 11.25
CA LYS A 220 21.59 -16.12 12.48
C LYS A 220 20.43 -15.12 12.39
N HIS A 221 20.22 -14.49 11.23
CA HIS A 221 19.11 -13.54 11.03
C HIS A 221 17.76 -14.20 11.32
N TRP A 222 17.58 -15.47 10.94
CA TRP A 222 16.31 -16.19 11.08
C TRP A 222 16.21 -17.11 12.30
N GLU A 223 17.22 -17.11 13.18
CA GLU A 223 17.35 -18.00 14.34
C GLU A 223 16.16 -17.88 15.30
N ASP A 224 15.73 -16.65 15.61
CA ASP A 224 14.54 -16.42 16.43
C ASP A 224 13.25 -16.55 15.61
N THR A 225 12.55 -17.65 15.81
CA THR A 225 11.27 -17.92 15.13
C THR A 225 10.10 -17.05 15.59
N ASN A 226 10.22 -16.33 16.70
CA ASN A 226 9.19 -15.44 17.23
C ASN A 226 9.29 -14.01 16.70
N LEU A 227 10.44 -13.63 16.15
CA LEU A 227 10.70 -12.29 15.63
C LEU A 227 10.80 -12.29 14.10
N ASN A 228 10.25 -11.28 13.44
CA ASN A 228 10.50 -11.05 12.02
C ASN A 228 11.60 -9.96 11.93
N PRO A 229 12.85 -10.33 11.62
CA PRO A 229 13.98 -9.40 11.63
C PRO A 229 13.99 -8.42 10.44
N GLY A 230 13.19 -8.66 9.39
CA GLY A 230 13.29 -7.98 8.10
C GLY A 230 13.73 -8.94 7.00
N TRP A 231 13.81 -8.46 5.77
CA TRP A 231 14.18 -9.26 4.61
C TRP A 231 15.68 -9.21 4.36
N LEU A 232 16.19 -10.26 3.72
CA LEU A 232 17.57 -10.30 3.25
C LEU A 232 17.61 -10.32 1.73
N ILE A 233 18.54 -9.59 1.13
CA ILE A 233 18.90 -9.75 -0.28
C ILE A 233 20.27 -10.42 -0.37
N THR A 234 20.38 -11.48 -1.17
CA THR A 234 21.61 -12.28 -1.27
C THR A 234 21.99 -12.59 -2.71
N PRO A 235 23.28 -12.72 -3.04
CA PRO A 235 23.73 -13.36 -4.28
C PRO A 235 23.28 -14.83 -4.27
N TRP A 236 22.53 -15.24 -5.28
CA TRP A 236 21.91 -16.58 -5.32
C TRP A 236 22.24 -17.33 -6.61
N ALA A 237 22.85 -18.50 -6.46
CA ALA A 237 23.15 -19.44 -7.54
C ALA A 237 22.66 -20.87 -7.22
N GLY A 238 21.88 -21.02 -6.14
CA GLY A 238 21.44 -22.32 -5.66
C GLY A 238 20.39 -22.97 -6.56
N THR A 239 20.33 -24.29 -6.45
CA THR A 239 19.33 -25.17 -7.04
C THR A 239 17.99 -25.07 -6.31
N ARG A 240 16.96 -25.68 -6.89
CA ARG A 240 15.64 -25.73 -6.28
C ARG A 240 15.65 -26.55 -4.99
N GLU A 241 16.39 -27.64 -4.99
CA GLU A 241 16.51 -28.55 -3.85
C GLU A 241 17.13 -27.84 -2.65
N GLU A 242 18.19 -27.04 -2.89
CA GLU A 242 18.82 -26.23 -1.85
C GLU A 242 17.90 -25.09 -1.36
N GLU A 243 17.14 -24.45 -2.26
CA GLU A 243 16.10 -23.48 -1.87
C GLU A 243 15.06 -24.13 -0.95
N GLU A 244 14.54 -25.30 -1.33
CA GLU A 244 13.52 -26.01 -0.57
C GLU A 244 14.03 -26.44 0.82
N GLU A 245 15.28 -26.92 0.90
CA GLU A 245 15.92 -27.31 2.16
C GLU A 245 16.05 -26.13 3.13
N ILE A 246 16.67 -25.03 2.68
CA ILE A 246 16.92 -23.86 3.54
C ILE A 246 15.61 -23.16 3.92
N SER A 247 14.66 -23.08 2.98
CA SER A 247 13.32 -22.51 3.20
C SER A 247 12.56 -23.28 4.27
N LYS A 248 12.59 -24.62 4.22
CA LYS A 248 11.93 -25.47 5.21
C LYS A 248 12.59 -25.36 6.58
N ARG A 249 13.92 -25.33 6.63
CA ARG A 249 14.69 -25.26 7.89
C ARG A 249 14.49 -23.93 8.61
N LEU A 250 14.49 -22.82 7.88
CA LEU A 250 14.41 -21.46 8.45
C LEU A 250 12.99 -20.84 8.38
N LYS A 251 12.02 -21.56 7.81
CA LYS A 251 10.62 -21.12 7.60
C LYS A 251 10.51 -19.80 6.82
N ILE A 252 11.30 -19.68 5.76
CA ILE A 252 11.34 -18.53 4.84
C ILE A 252 11.15 -19.02 3.40
N THR A 253 11.05 -18.08 2.46
CA THR A 253 11.05 -18.38 1.02
C THR A 253 11.79 -17.28 0.27
N ILE A 254 12.27 -17.59 -0.94
CA ILE A 254 12.57 -16.54 -1.91
C ILE A 254 11.26 -15.84 -2.28
N ARG A 255 11.22 -14.53 -2.08
CA ARG A 255 10.06 -13.69 -2.42
C ARG A 255 10.07 -13.33 -3.88
N CYS A 256 11.19 -12.80 -4.34
CA CYS A 256 11.42 -12.48 -5.74
C CYS A 256 12.90 -12.33 -6.04
N LEU A 257 13.22 -12.30 -7.32
CA LEU A 257 14.50 -11.81 -7.84
C LEU A 257 14.24 -10.38 -8.34
N PRO A 258 14.66 -9.33 -7.64
CA PRO A 258 14.28 -7.95 -7.97
C PRO A 258 14.85 -7.53 -9.32
N LYS A 259 13.98 -7.08 -10.24
CA LYS A 259 14.35 -6.82 -11.64
C LYS A 259 15.50 -5.81 -11.77
N ASP A 260 15.51 -4.79 -10.92
CA ASP A 260 16.50 -3.71 -10.86
C ASP A 260 17.84 -4.14 -10.22
N LYS A 261 17.93 -5.36 -9.71
CA LYS A 261 19.11 -5.92 -9.03
C LYS A 261 19.79 -7.06 -9.79
N GLN A 262 19.27 -7.45 -10.96
CA GLN A 262 19.80 -8.60 -11.71
C GLN A 262 20.99 -8.26 -12.64
N ASP A 263 21.26 -6.98 -12.86
CA ASP A 263 22.36 -6.48 -13.69
C ASP A 263 23.62 -6.10 -12.86
N GLU A 264 23.65 -6.46 -11.58
CA GLU A 264 24.80 -6.21 -10.70
C GLU A 264 26.04 -7.05 -11.10
N ALA A 265 27.20 -6.65 -10.59
CA ALA A 265 28.44 -7.40 -10.77
C ALA A 265 28.33 -8.81 -10.14
N ASP A 266 29.11 -9.74 -10.68
CA ASP A 266 29.19 -11.08 -10.13
C ASP A 266 29.66 -11.03 -8.67
N ALA A 267 28.92 -11.74 -7.82
CA ALA A 267 29.26 -11.96 -6.41
C ALA A 267 29.17 -13.46 -6.12
N PRO A 268 29.99 -13.99 -5.20
CA PRO A 268 29.86 -15.39 -4.79
C PRO A 268 28.51 -15.61 -4.12
N CYS A 269 27.80 -16.65 -4.52
CA CYS A 269 26.57 -17.09 -3.89
C CYS A 269 26.80 -17.28 -2.38
N PHE A 270 25.91 -16.72 -1.55
CA PHE A 270 26.09 -16.70 -0.09
C PHE A 270 26.19 -18.10 0.54
N MET A 271 25.72 -19.12 -0.18
CA MET A 271 25.64 -20.51 0.24
C MET A 271 26.62 -21.42 -0.53
N THR A 272 26.66 -21.35 -1.87
CA THR A 272 27.48 -22.27 -2.70
C THR A 272 28.86 -21.71 -3.04
N GLY A 273 29.07 -20.40 -2.93
CA GLY A 273 30.29 -19.72 -3.36
C GLY A 273 30.41 -19.50 -4.88
N GLU A 274 29.53 -20.12 -5.68
CA GLU A 274 29.51 -19.95 -7.14
C GLU A 274 29.26 -18.50 -7.56
N PRO A 275 29.98 -17.95 -8.55
CA PRO A 275 29.75 -16.60 -9.05
C PRO A 275 28.35 -16.42 -9.65
N THR A 276 27.67 -15.33 -9.27
CA THR A 276 26.34 -15.01 -9.80
C THR A 276 26.03 -13.52 -9.81
N LYS A 277 25.31 -13.09 -10.86
CA LYS A 277 24.66 -11.77 -10.93
C LYS A 277 23.29 -11.75 -10.26
N SER A 278 22.68 -12.92 -10.09
CA SER A 278 21.33 -13.03 -9.55
C SER A 278 21.28 -12.60 -8.09
N ARG A 279 20.27 -11.80 -7.77
CA ARG A 279 19.96 -11.36 -6.40
C ARG A 279 18.58 -11.86 -6.01
N ALA A 280 18.50 -12.59 -4.91
CA ALA A 280 17.25 -13.09 -4.36
C ALA A 280 16.90 -12.35 -3.08
N ILE A 281 15.64 -11.91 -2.96
CA ILE A 281 15.08 -11.43 -1.70
C ILE A 281 14.46 -12.59 -0.95
N TRP A 282 14.77 -12.71 0.34
CA TRP A 282 14.29 -13.73 1.26
C TRP A 282 13.46 -13.08 2.35
N GLY A 283 12.35 -13.74 2.71
CA GLY A 283 11.49 -13.27 3.79
C GLY A 283 10.57 -14.36 4.29
N ARG A 284 10.08 -14.17 5.52
CA ARG A 284 8.88 -14.86 6.00
C ARG A 284 7.66 -14.29 5.29
N SER A 285 6.68 -15.13 4.99
CA SER A 285 5.47 -14.71 4.28
C SER A 285 4.21 -15.18 4.98
N TYR A 286 3.10 -14.55 4.63
CA TYR A 286 1.75 -15.04 4.91
C TYR A 286 1.29 -16.10 3.91
#